data_AF-A0AAV3YU33-F1
#
_entry.id   AF-A0AAV3YU33-F1
#
_cell.length_a   1.000
_cell.length_b   1.000
_cell.length_c   1.000
_cell.angle_alpha   90.00
_cell.angle_beta   90.00
_cell.angle_gamma   90.00
#
_symmetry.space_group_name_H-M   'P 1'
#
loop_
_entity.id
_entity.type
_entity.pdbx_description
1 polymer ?
#
loop_
_entity_poly.entity_id
_entity_poly.type
_entity_poly.pdbx_seq_one_letter_code
_entity_poly.pdbx_strand_id
1 'polypeptide(L)'
;MAANVPKFSFLPLAKSFTSLEGKDYQESFLKWSMKGRIKATMFSFDQSFQAYEKDKFSLDFFQDSNVLPALGISGTKAEKVEAKVIPCTVLSMAFFDKLFDGQIARESGEIKKCFDEFMNDFTISDNLRQMLLNEDSEVYCEFSEKEREEFLFRLFSHFCLGGRLCQFEDNVNPYLEVTKAIYKDLIRYATITSNILLM
;
A
#
# COMPACT_ATOMS: atom_id res chain seq x y z
N MET A 1 -14.79 9.89 30.43
CA MET A 1 -14.75 8.93 29.31
C MET A 1 -14.30 7.60 29.89
N ALA A 2 -15.01 6.50 29.60
CA ALA A 2 -14.60 5.19 30.12
C ALA A 2 -13.27 4.79 29.48
N ALA A 3 -12.31 4.32 30.28
CA ALA A 3 -11.05 3.80 29.77
C ALA A 3 -11.33 2.59 28.85
N ASN A 4 -10.61 2.48 27.71
CA ASN A 4 -10.71 1.31 26.85
C ASN A 4 -10.26 0.08 27.64
N VAL A 5 -11.11 -0.94 27.72
CA VAL A 5 -10.75 -2.24 28.28
C VAL A 5 -10.30 -3.12 27.10
N PRO A 6 -9.01 -3.48 27.01
CA PRO A 6 -8.48 -4.21 25.87
C PRO A 6 -9.11 -5.61 25.78
N LYS A 7 -9.49 -6.01 24.57
CA LYS A 7 -9.97 -7.35 24.24
C LYS A 7 -8.83 -8.18 23.62
N PHE A 8 -8.02 -7.55 22.77
CA PHE A 8 -6.93 -8.19 22.04
C PHE A 8 -5.57 -7.80 22.63
N SER A 9 -4.63 -8.73 22.61
CA SER A 9 -3.21 -8.49 22.89
C SER A 9 -2.39 -8.86 21.65
N PHE A 10 -1.30 -8.14 21.40
CA PHE A 10 -0.50 -8.30 20.19
C PHE A 10 0.96 -8.61 20.51
N LEU A 11 1.52 -9.56 19.77
CA LEU A 11 2.93 -9.94 19.89
C LEU A 11 3.60 -9.82 18.52
N PRO A 12 4.69 -9.04 18.39
CA PRO A 12 5.43 -8.96 17.15
C PRO A 12 6.09 -10.30 16.85
N LEU A 13 6.03 -10.69 15.58
CA LEU A 13 6.66 -11.90 15.07
C LEU A 13 7.94 -11.53 14.35
N ALA A 14 9.02 -12.27 14.64
CA ALA A 14 10.32 -12.12 13.97
C ALA A 14 10.28 -12.73 12.57
N LYS A 15 9.51 -12.10 11.68
CA LYS A 15 9.36 -12.50 10.28
C LYS A 15 9.78 -11.37 9.36
N SER A 16 10.61 -11.71 8.39
CA SER A 16 11.04 -10.80 7.35
C SER A 16 10.14 -10.90 6.12
N PHE A 17 9.96 -9.77 5.46
CA PHE A 17 9.32 -9.70 4.15
C PHE A 17 10.42 -9.57 3.10
N THR A 18 10.74 -10.68 2.43
CA THR A 18 11.85 -10.74 1.48
C THR A 18 11.71 -9.74 0.33
N SER A 19 10.48 -9.42 -0.08
CA SER A 19 10.24 -8.41 -1.12
C SER A 19 10.52 -6.97 -0.66
N LEU A 20 10.57 -6.71 0.65
CA LEU A 20 10.84 -5.38 1.21
C LEU A 20 12.28 -5.26 1.75
N GLU A 21 12.81 -6.33 2.34
CA GLU A 21 14.12 -6.35 3.02
C GLU A 21 15.23 -6.98 2.16
N GLY A 22 14.86 -7.77 1.16
CA GLY A 22 15.79 -8.40 0.22
C GLY A 22 16.48 -7.38 -0.68
N LYS A 23 17.53 -7.82 -1.39
CA LYS A 23 18.38 -6.93 -2.20
C LYS A 23 17.71 -6.50 -3.51
N ASP A 24 16.80 -7.32 -4.05
CA ASP A 24 16.28 -7.22 -5.41
C ASP A 24 15.66 -5.87 -5.76
N TYR A 25 15.00 -5.22 -4.79
CA TYR A 25 14.26 -3.96 -5.02
C TYR A 25 14.84 -2.76 -4.25
N GLN A 26 16.01 -2.90 -3.62
CA GLN A 26 16.59 -1.81 -2.81
C GLN A 26 16.97 -0.57 -3.61
N GLU A 27 17.35 -0.76 -4.88
CA GLU A 27 17.63 0.35 -5.79
C GLU A 27 16.35 1.10 -6.15
N SER A 28 15.27 0.38 -6.49
CA SER A 28 13.94 0.96 -6.71
C SER A 28 13.46 1.72 -5.48
N PHE A 29 13.55 1.14 -4.28
CA PHE A 29 13.14 1.85 -3.06
C PHE A 29 14.01 3.08 -2.76
N LEU A 30 15.29 3.04 -3.07
CA LEU A 30 16.16 4.21 -2.92
C LEU A 30 15.71 5.31 -3.89
N LYS A 31 15.55 4.95 -5.17
CA LYS A 31 15.15 5.84 -6.26
C LYS A 31 13.78 6.47 -5.99
N TRP A 32 12.82 5.70 -5.52
CA TRP A 32 11.46 6.18 -5.21
C TRP A 32 11.34 6.81 -3.82
N SER A 33 12.46 7.06 -3.13
CA SER A 33 12.48 7.70 -1.81
C SER A 33 11.74 6.94 -0.70
N MET A 34 11.74 5.61 -0.79
CA MET A 34 11.05 4.70 0.12
C MET A 34 12.00 3.87 1.00
N LYS A 35 13.28 3.74 0.63
CA LYS A 35 14.25 2.93 1.39
C LYS A 35 14.35 3.41 2.85
N GLY A 36 14.10 2.50 3.78
CA GLY A 36 14.05 2.78 5.22
C GLY A 36 12.78 3.50 5.71
N ARG A 37 11.88 3.88 4.79
CA ARG A 37 10.60 4.54 5.07
C ARG A 37 9.39 3.63 4.85
N ILE A 38 9.52 2.61 4.00
CA ILE A 38 8.58 1.50 3.92
C ILE A 38 9.00 0.37 4.86
N LYS A 39 8.05 -0.14 5.65
CA LYS A 39 8.24 -1.24 6.60
C LYS A 39 6.98 -2.09 6.66
N ALA A 40 7.16 -3.38 6.92
CA ALA A 40 6.08 -4.27 7.28
C ALA A 40 6.46 -5.02 8.55
N THR A 41 5.48 -5.22 9.44
CA THR A 41 5.67 -5.95 10.69
C THR A 41 4.50 -6.87 10.88
N MET A 42 4.78 -8.12 11.23
CA MET A 42 3.74 -9.11 11.45
C MET A 42 3.50 -9.28 12.94
N PHE A 43 2.23 -9.39 13.34
CA PHE A 43 1.82 -9.60 14.72
C PHE A 43 0.93 -10.84 14.81
N SER A 44 1.06 -11.61 15.89
CA SER A 44 0.00 -12.53 16.32
C SER A 44 -0.92 -11.83 17.33
N PHE A 45 -2.13 -12.36 17.47
CA PHE A 45 -3.11 -11.92 18.45
C PHE A 45 -3.78 -13.13 19.11
N ASP A 46 -4.30 -12.95 20.32
CA ASP A 46 -4.69 -14.03 21.24
C ASP A 46 -6.18 -14.41 21.20
N GLN A 47 -7.03 -13.57 20.62
CA GLN A 47 -8.47 -13.78 20.54
C GLN A 47 -8.97 -14.01 19.12
N SER A 48 -10.13 -14.64 18.95
CA SER A 48 -10.78 -14.71 17.63
C SER A 48 -11.27 -13.33 17.18
N PHE A 49 -10.99 -12.99 15.92
CA PHE A 49 -11.41 -11.73 15.31
C PHE A 49 -12.70 -11.91 14.48
N GLN A 50 -13.64 -10.97 14.63
CA GLN A 50 -14.83 -10.84 13.78
C GLN A 50 -14.82 -9.48 13.07
N ALA A 51 -15.23 -9.44 11.79
CA ALA A 51 -15.12 -8.24 10.96
C ALA A 51 -15.79 -6.98 11.54
N TYR A 52 -16.90 -7.14 12.28
CA TYR A 52 -17.59 -6.03 12.93
C TYR A 52 -16.78 -5.41 14.09
N GLU A 53 -15.75 -6.10 14.59
CA GLU A 53 -14.88 -5.63 15.67
C GLU A 53 -13.69 -4.81 15.17
N LYS A 54 -13.61 -4.54 13.87
CA LYS A 54 -12.47 -3.85 13.23
C LYS A 54 -11.99 -2.62 14.01
N ASP A 55 -12.90 -1.74 14.44
CA ASP A 55 -12.52 -0.49 15.10
C ASP A 55 -11.99 -0.75 16.52
N LYS A 56 -12.56 -1.73 17.23
CA LYS A 56 -12.07 -2.16 18.55
C LYS A 56 -10.71 -2.86 18.44
N PHE A 57 -10.56 -3.74 17.45
CA PHE A 57 -9.31 -4.44 17.18
C PHE A 57 -8.20 -3.44 16.86
N SER A 58 -8.45 -2.46 15.98
CA SER A 58 -7.49 -1.43 15.64
C SER A 58 -7.18 -0.50 16.82
N LEU A 59 -8.17 -0.14 17.64
CA LEU A 59 -7.94 0.63 18.86
C LEU A 59 -7.04 -0.13 19.84
N ASP A 60 -7.33 -1.43 20.08
CA ASP A 60 -6.51 -2.26 20.96
C ASP A 60 -5.08 -2.40 20.41
N PHE A 61 -4.92 -2.57 19.10
CA PHE A 61 -3.63 -2.64 18.43
C PHE A 61 -2.76 -1.40 18.70
N PHE A 62 -3.30 -0.21 18.46
CA PHE A 62 -2.54 1.04 18.69
C PHE A 62 -2.42 1.45 20.17
N GLN A 63 -3.07 0.73 21.09
CA GLN A 63 -2.92 0.92 22.53
C GLN A 63 -2.05 -0.15 23.21
N ASP A 64 -1.74 -1.24 22.52
CA ASP A 64 -0.87 -2.32 23.02
C ASP A 64 0.57 -1.83 23.17
N SER A 65 1.21 -2.18 24.30
CA SER A 65 2.56 -1.75 24.62
C SER A 65 3.65 -2.35 23.72
N ASN A 66 3.37 -3.46 23.05
CA ASN A 66 4.31 -4.14 22.16
C ASN A 66 4.28 -3.59 20.74
N VAL A 67 3.21 -2.88 20.34
CA VAL A 67 2.98 -2.49 18.93
C VAL A 67 3.80 -1.28 18.52
N LEU A 68 3.68 -0.14 19.21
CA LEU A 68 4.38 1.09 18.82
C LEU A 68 5.91 0.92 18.75
N PRO A 69 6.57 0.26 19.74
CA PRO A 69 8.00 -0.01 19.65
C PRO A 69 8.36 -0.92 18.47
N ALA A 70 7.56 -1.94 18.19
CA ALA A 70 7.80 -2.85 17.08
C ALA A 70 7.64 -2.18 15.70
N LEU A 71 6.72 -1.23 15.57
CA LEU A 71 6.57 -0.41 14.35
C LEU A 71 7.70 0.65 14.23
N GLY A 72 8.46 0.89 15.31
CA GLY A 72 9.47 1.94 15.37
C GLY A 72 8.87 3.35 15.32
N ILE A 73 7.64 3.50 15.82
CA ILE A 73 6.93 4.78 15.89
C ILE A 73 7.06 5.31 17.32
N SER A 74 7.55 6.54 17.47
CA SER A 74 7.49 7.27 18.73
C SER A 74 6.15 7.99 18.83
N GLY A 75 5.40 7.74 19.91
CA GLY A 75 4.09 8.38 20.08
C GLY A 75 3.37 7.97 21.35
N THR A 76 2.26 8.64 21.62
CA THR A 76 1.31 8.28 22.66
C THR A 76 0.29 7.29 22.11
N LYS A 77 -0.33 6.50 23.01
CA LYS A 77 -1.39 5.57 22.65
C LYS A 77 -2.53 6.29 21.93
N ALA A 78 -3.10 5.66 20.91
CA ALA A 78 -4.23 6.24 20.17
C ALA A 78 -5.46 6.40 21.06
N GLU A 79 -6.11 7.57 21.02
CA GLU A 79 -7.36 7.82 21.76
C GLU A 79 -8.60 7.36 20.97
N LYS A 80 -8.53 7.47 19.64
CA LYS A 80 -9.58 7.06 18.71
C LYS A 80 -8.93 6.48 17.45
N VAL A 81 -9.55 5.44 16.90
CA VAL A 81 -9.14 4.81 15.64
C VAL A 81 -10.39 4.55 14.81
N GLU A 82 -10.27 4.71 13.49
CA GLU A 82 -11.27 4.34 12.50
C GLU A 82 -10.62 3.40 11.48
N ALA A 83 -11.20 2.22 11.29
CA ALA A 83 -10.71 1.26 10.32
C ALA A 83 -11.60 1.24 9.07
N LYS A 84 -11.02 1.50 7.89
CA LYS A 84 -11.70 1.27 6.60
C LYS A 84 -11.32 -0.11 6.08
N VAL A 85 -12.32 -0.89 5.67
CA VAL A 85 -12.08 -2.16 4.99
C VAL A 85 -11.58 -1.88 3.57
N ILE A 86 -10.46 -2.49 3.20
CA ILE A 86 -9.90 -2.42 1.85
C ILE A 86 -10.19 -3.75 1.14
N PRO A 87 -10.92 -3.73 0.00
CA PRO A 87 -11.09 -4.91 -0.82
C PRO A 87 -9.73 -5.50 -1.23
N CYS A 88 -9.59 -6.81 -1.12
CA CYS A 88 -8.40 -7.55 -1.54
C CYS A 88 -8.86 -8.76 -2.37
N THR A 89 -9.64 -8.48 -3.41
CA THR A 89 -10.31 -9.50 -4.22
C THR A 89 -9.57 -9.77 -5.52
N VAL A 90 -8.77 -8.81 -6.00
CA VAL A 90 -7.96 -8.96 -7.22
C VAL A 90 -6.68 -9.73 -6.91
N LEU A 91 -6.55 -10.94 -7.48
CA LEU A 91 -5.40 -11.82 -7.23
C LEU A 91 -4.42 -11.92 -8.42
N SER A 92 -4.75 -11.31 -9.56
CA SER A 92 -3.97 -11.41 -10.79
C SER A 92 -3.41 -10.06 -11.22
N MET A 93 -2.16 -10.06 -11.68
CA MET A 93 -1.55 -8.88 -12.30
C MET A 93 -2.17 -8.50 -13.65
N ALA A 94 -2.94 -9.39 -14.27
CA ALA A 94 -3.72 -9.09 -15.48
C ALA A 94 -4.71 -7.92 -15.27
N PHE A 95 -5.01 -7.59 -14.01
CA PHE A 95 -5.71 -6.37 -13.63
C PHE A 95 -5.09 -5.09 -14.21
N PHE A 96 -3.77 -5.08 -14.40
CA PHE A 96 -3.03 -3.95 -14.94
C PHE A 96 -2.82 -4.02 -16.46
N ASP A 97 -3.38 -5.00 -17.16
CA ASP A 97 -3.27 -5.09 -18.63
C ASP A 97 -3.87 -3.83 -19.30
N LYS A 98 -4.89 -3.22 -18.66
CA LYS A 98 -5.48 -1.94 -19.08
C LYS A 98 -4.47 -0.79 -19.22
N LEU A 99 -3.34 -0.83 -18.51
CA LEU A 99 -2.29 0.19 -18.66
C LEU A 99 -1.72 0.24 -20.08
N PHE A 100 -1.79 -0.88 -20.80
CA PHE A 100 -1.22 -1.08 -22.13
C PHE A 100 -2.24 -0.93 -23.26
N ASP A 101 -3.55 -0.93 -22.95
CA ASP A 101 -4.64 -0.92 -23.93
C ASP A 101 -4.91 0.46 -24.55
N GLY A 102 -4.27 1.52 -24.06
CA GLY A 102 -4.71 2.88 -24.33
C GLY A 102 -3.64 3.94 -24.19
N GLN A 103 -3.94 4.97 -23.39
CA GLN A 103 -3.19 6.21 -23.33
C GLN A 103 -2.12 6.26 -22.23
N ILE A 104 -2.02 5.26 -21.37
CA ILE A 104 -1.11 5.31 -20.21
C ILE A 104 0.30 4.87 -20.58
N ALA A 105 0.47 3.65 -21.08
CA ALA A 105 1.75 3.11 -21.50
C ALA A 105 1.66 2.47 -22.89
N ARG A 106 2.79 2.35 -23.58
CA ARG A 106 2.93 1.53 -24.79
C ARG A 106 3.06 0.07 -24.39
N GLU A 107 2.88 -0.85 -25.35
CA GLU A 107 3.13 -2.30 -25.17
C GLU A 107 4.53 -2.62 -24.60
N SER A 108 5.53 -1.77 -24.86
CA SER A 108 6.89 -1.89 -24.28
C SER A 108 6.98 -1.54 -22.79
N GLY A 109 5.91 -1.00 -22.21
CA GLY A 109 5.85 -0.40 -20.89
C GLY A 109 6.30 1.05 -20.80
N GLU A 110 6.77 1.66 -21.90
CA GLU A 110 7.11 3.09 -21.93
C GLU A 110 5.87 3.93 -21.62
N ILE A 111 5.94 4.75 -20.58
CA ILE A 111 4.84 5.60 -20.12
C ILE A 111 4.73 6.81 -21.04
N LYS A 112 3.52 7.08 -21.53
CA LYS A 112 3.27 8.23 -22.41
C LYS A 112 3.43 9.53 -21.61
N LYS A 113 4.25 10.44 -22.12
CA LYS A 113 4.49 11.77 -21.52
C LYS A 113 3.33 12.72 -21.79
N CYS A 114 3.11 13.64 -20.86
CA CYS A 114 2.19 14.77 -21.00
C CYS A 114 2.91 16.07 -20.68
N PHE A 115 2.22 17.21 -20.84
CA PHE A 115 2.73 18.48 -20.35
C PHE A 115 2.80 18.47 -18.82
N ASP A 116 3.78 19.18 -18.28
CA ASP A 116 3.95 19.28 -16.85
C ASP A 116 2.78 20.04 -16.22
N GLU A 117 2.10 19.38 -15.28
CA GLU A 117 1.07 19.94 -14.44
C GLU A 117 1.49 19.82 -12.98
N PHE A 118 1.25 20.87 -12.19
CA PHE A 118 1.59 20.88 -10.78
C PHE A 118 0.32 20.70 -9.95
N MET A 119 0.25 19.58 -9.24
CA MET A 119 -0.90 19.22 -8.42
C MET A 119 -0.44 18.86 -7.01
N ASN A 120 -0.80 19.71 -6.03
CA ASN A 120 -0.35 19.60 -4.65
C ASN A 120 1.19 19.48 -4.58
N ASP A 121 1.69 18.41 -4.00
CA ASP A 121 3.13 18.11 -3.84
C ASP A 121 3.72 17.31 -5.02
N PHE A 122 2.94 17.08 -6.09
CA PHE A 122 3.36 16.28 -7.24
C PHE A 122 3.51 17.12 -8.51
N THR A 123 4.57 16.82 -9.27
CA THR A 123 4.65 17.18 -10.69
C THR A 123 4.14 16.01 -11.51
N ILE A 124 3.09 16.25 -12.29
CA ILE A 124 2.52 15.29 -13.24
C ILE A 124 3.14 15.57 -14.60
N SER A 125 3.99 14.65 -15.07
CA SER A 125 4.71 14.75 -16.34
C SER A 125 4.40 13.60 -17.31
N ASP A 126 3.48 12.72 -16.94
CA ASP A 126 3.13 11.53 -17.69
C ASP A 126 1.70 11.05 -17.40
N ASN A 127 1.18 10.22 -18.31
CA ASN A 127 -0.20 9.73 -18.25
C ASN A 127 -0.44 8.72 -17.13
N LEU A 128 0.61 8.07 -16.60
CA LEU A 128 0.47 7.22 -15.42
C LEU A 128 0.12 8.08 -14.20
N ARG A 129 0.82 9.21 -14.01
CA ARG A 129 0.53 10.15 -12.93
C ARG A 129 -0.78 10.89 -13.13
N GLN A 130 -1.14 11.23 -14.37
CA GLN A 130 -2.48 11.74 -14.68
C GLN A 130 -3.57 10.76 -14.21
N MET A 131 -3.46 9.48 -14.59
CA MET A 131 -4.42 8.44 -14.18
C MET A 131 -4.48 8.26 -12.65
N LEU A 132 -3.35 8.41 -11.95
CA LEU A 132 -3.28 8.23 -10.50
C LEU A 132 -3.82 9.43 -9.72
N LEU A 133 -3.59 10.66 -10.18
CA LEU A 133 -3.76 11.88 -9.38
C LEU A 133 -4.84 12.85 -9.89
N ASN A 134 -5.09 12.92 -11.19
CA ASN A 134 -5.94 13.95 -11.79
C ASN A 134 -7.33 13.42 -12.12
N GLU A 135 -8.31 13.66 -11.24
CA GLU A 135 -9.70 13.20 -11.39
C GLU A 135 -10.41 13.79 -12.62
N ASP A 136 -9.95 14.93 -13.12
CA ASP A 136 -10.50 15.59 -14.31
C ASP A 136 -9.91 15.06 -15.63
N SER A 137 -8.92 14.17 -15.56
CA SER A 137 -8.25 13.60 -16.72
C SER A 137 -9.04 12.43 -17.34
N GLU A 138 -9.09 12.36 -18.67
CA GLU A 138 -9.74 11.24 -19.37
C GLU A 138 -9.14 9.88 -18.96
N VAL A 139 -7.83 9.83 -18.71
CA VAL A 139 -7.13 8.59 -18.34
C VAL A 139 -7.34 8.17 -16.89
N TYR A 140 -7.94 9.02 -16.04
CA TYR A 140 -8.31 8.66 -14.67
C TYR A 140 -9.37 7.57 -14.64
N CYS A 141 -10.31 7.62 -15.60
CA CYS A 141 -11.44 6.71 -15.71
C CYS A 141 -11.08 5.31 -16.26
N GLU A 142 -9.82 5.06 -16.62
CA GLU A 142 -9.33 3.74 -17.08
C GLU A 142 -9.50 2.65 -15.98
N PHE A 143 -9.45 3.07 -14.71
CA PHE A 143 -9.83 2.25 -13.57
C PHE A 143 -11.05 2.86 -12.89
N SER A 144 -12.09 2.05 -12.71
CA SER A 144 -13.29 2.46 -11.99
C SER A 144 -13.00 2.74 -10.51
N GLU A 145 -13.86 3.51 -9.84
CA GLU A 145 -13.71 3.80 -8.41
C GLU A 145 -13.50 2.53 -7.57
N LYS A 146 -14.27 1.47 -7.83
CA LYS A 146 -14.15 0.18 -7.13
C LYS A 146 -12.80 -0.50 -7.36
N GLU A 147 -12.28 -0.44 -8.59
CA GLU A 147 -10.97 -0.99 -8.92
C GLU A 147 -9.86 -0.20 -8.23
N ARG A 148 -10.00 1.12 -8.15
CA ARG A 148 -9.06 2.00 -7.44
C ARG A 148 -9.06 1.75 -5.93
N GLU A 149 -10.16 1.24 -5.37
CA GLU A 149 -10.24 0.88 -3.97
C GLU A 149 -9.53 -0.44 -3.62
N GLU A 150 -9.24 -1.31 -4.59
CA GLU A 150 -8.59 -2.61 -4.36
C GLU A 150 -7.17 -2.44 -3.80
N PHE A 151 -6.81 -3.33 -2.87
CA PHE A 151 -5.51 -3.31 -2.20
C PHE A 151 -4.35 -3.38 -3.20
N LEU A 152 -4.47 -4.21 -4.24
CA LEU A 152 -3.46 -4.32 -5.30
C LEU A 152 -3.25 -2.98 -6.03
N PHE A 153 -4.33 -2.26 -6.35
CA PHE A 153 -4.24 -0.95 -7.01
C PHE A 153 -3.60 0.10 -6.11
N ARG A 154 -4.00 0.16 -4.83
CA ARG A 154 -3.43 1.10 -3.86
C ARG A 154 -1.93 0.85 -3.65
N LEU A 155 -1.52 -0.41 -3.59
CA LEU A 155 -0.11 -0.78 -3.47
C LEU A 155 0.69 -0.35 -4.70
N PHE A 156 0.19 -0.61 -5.90
CA PHE A 156 0.79 -0.11 -7.15
C PHE A 156 0.92 1.41 -7.17
N SER A 157 -0.18 2.10 -6.86
CA SER A 157 -0.23 3.57 -6.77
C SER A 157 0.81 4.11 -5.80
N HIS A 158 0.96 3.47 -4.63
CA HIS A 158 1.95 3.86 -3.64
C HIS A 158 3.36 3.84 -4.22
N PHE A 159 3.75 2.77 -4.95
CA PHE A 159 5.07 2.68 -5.58
C PHE A 159 5.27 3.66 -6.72
N CYS A 160 4.25 3.88 -7.55
CA CYS A 160 4.32 4.86 -8.62
C CYS A 160 4.51 6.29 -8.10
N LEU A 161 3.80 6.65 -7.02
CA LEU A 161 3.88 8.00 -6.45
C LEU A 161 5.16 8.21 -5.63
N GLY A 162 5.67 7.18 -4.96
CA GLY A 162 6.91 7.29 -4.21
C GLY A 162 6.81 8.15 -2.96
N GLY A 163 7.97 8.43 -2.36
CA GLY A 163 8.11 9.43 -1.30
C GLY A 163 8.48 10.81 -1.85
N ARG A 164 8.72 11.77 -0.94
CA ARG A 164 8.95 13.19 -1.28
C ARG A 164 10.07 13.48 -2.29
N LEU A 165 11.10 12.63 -2.38
CA LEU A 165 12.20 12.80 -3.33
C LEU A 165 12.17 11.69 -4.41
N CYS A 166 10.98 11.25 -4.81
CA CYS A 166 10.80 10.20 -5.79
C CYS A 166 11.42 10.60 -7.13
N GLN A 167 12.35 9.77 -7.62
CA GLN A 167 12.78 9.80 -9.00
C GLN A 167 11.97 8.76 -9.76
N PHE A 168 10.99 9.22 -10.52
CA PHE A 168 10.05 8.33 -11.16
C PHE A 168 10.62 7.60 -12.38
N GLU A 169 9.92 6.54 -12.79
CA GLU A 169 10.27 5.76 -13.98
C GLU A 169 9.61 6.32 -15.23
N ASP A 170 10.27 6.11 -16.37
CA ASP A 170 9.70 6.28 -17.71
C ASP A 170 9.07 4.98 -18.24
N ASN A 171 9.23 3.87 -17.52
CA ASN A 171 8.65 2.58 -17.85
C ASN A 171 7.84 2.03 -16.67
N VAL A 172 6.68 1.43 -16.92
CA VAL A 172 5.77 0.95 -15.87
C VAL A 172 6.17 -0.40 -15.27
N ASN A 173 6.96 -1.21 -16.00
CA ASN A 173 7.30 -2.58 -15.61
C ASN A 173 8.02 -2.68 -14.25
N PRO A 174 8.98 -1.78 -13.87
CA PRO A 174 9.57 -1.81 -12.54
C PRO A 174 8.53 -1.68 -11.41
N TYR A 175 7.51 -0.85 -11.60
CA TYR A 175 6.42 -0.71 -10.62
C TYR A 175 5.58 -1.99 -10.54
N LEU A 176 5.25 -2.61 -11.68
CA LEU A 176 4.47 -3.85 -11.72
C LEU A 176 5.22 -5.01 -11.05
N GLU A 177 6.51 -5.15 -11.31
CA GLU A 177 7.35 -6.20 -10.71
C GLU A 177 7.46 -6.04 -9.18
N VAL A 178 7.74 -4.83 -8.69
CA VAL A 178 7.79 -4.56 -7.25
C VAL A 178 6.43 -4.78 -6.59
N THR A 179 5.35 -4.29 -7.22
CA THR A 179 3.98 -4.48 -6.74
C THR A 179 3.65 -5.96 -6.61
N LYS A 180 3.91 -6.76 -7.65
CA LYS A 180 3.63 -8.20 -7.67
C LYS A 180 4.36 -8.93 -6.55
N ALA A 181 5.65 -8.65 -6.37
CA ALA A 181 6.46 -9.30 -5.35
C ALA A 181 5.95 -8.98 -3.94
N ILE A 182 5.69 -7.70 -3.65
CA ILE A 182 5.23 -7.25 -2.33
C ILE A 182 3.80 -7.73 -2.07
N TYR A 183 2.91 -7.61 -3.05
CA TYR A 183 1.54 -8.10 -2.93
C TYR A 183 1.53 -9.58 -2.54
N LYS A 184 2.29 -10.42 -3.26
CA LYS A 184 2.39 -11.85 -2.99
C LYS A 184 2.92 -12.15 -1.60
N ASP A 185 3.93 -11.41 -1.13
CA ASP A 185 4.51 -11.62 0.21
C ASP A 185 3.51 -11.23 1.32
N LEU A 186 2.75 -10.16 1.12
CA LEU A 186 1.73 -9.68 2.08
C LEU A 186 0.50 -10.59 2.13
N ILE A 187 -0.08 -10.98 0.98
CA ILE A 187 -1.31 -11.78 0.97
C ILE A 187 -1.10 -13.24 1.39
N ARG A 188 0.12 -13.76 1.28
CA ARG A 188 0.46 -15.14 1.70
C ARG A 188 0.06 -15.40 3.15
N TYR A 189 0.20 -14.39 3.99
CA TYR A 189 -0.15 -14.48 5.41
C TYR A 189 -1.59 -14.00 5.66
N ALA A 190 -2.21 -13.38 4.66
CA ALA A 190 -3.58 -12.94 4.75
C ALA A 190 -4.63 -14.03 4.67
N THR A 191 -4.24 -15.24 4.23
CA THR A 191 -5.18 -16.36 4.05
C THR A 191 -5.24 -17.30 5.26
N ILE A 192 -4.35 -17.13 6.26
CA ILE A 192 -4.16 -18.10 7.36
C ILE A 192 -4.98 -17.75 8.61
N THR A 193 -5.43 -16.51 8.76
CA THR A 193 -6.26 -16.07 9.89
C THR A 193 -7.16 -14.94 9.40
N SER A 194 -8.47 -15.01 9.61
CA SER A 194 -9.46 -13.94 9.41
C SER A 194 -8.84 -12.52 9.46
N ASN A 195 -8.59 -11.91 8.30
CA ASN A 195 -7.42 -11.03 8.17
C ASN A 195 -7.74 -9.54 8.13
N ILE A 196 -7.03 -8.75 8.94
CA ILE A 196 -6.92 -7.29 8.83
C ILE A 196 -5.49 -6.99 8.38
N LEU A 197 -5.34 -6.24 7.28
CA LEU A 197 -4.11 -5.55 6.96
C LEU A 197 -4.26 -4.10 7.44
N LEU A 198 -3.51 -3.72 8.48
CA LEU A 198 -3.40 -2.33 8.90
C LEU A 198 -2.27 -1.71 8.09
N MET A 199 -2.62 -0.85 7.13
CA MET A 199 -1.69 0.00 6.38
C MET A 199 -1.88 1.45 6.78
#